data_AF-A0A5C9BPZ9-F1
#
_entry.id   AF-A0A5C9BPZ9-F1
#
_cell.length_a   1.000
_cell.length_b   1.000
_cell.length_c   1.000
_cell.angle_alpha   90.00
_cell.angle_beta   90.00
_cell.angle_gamma   90.00
#
_symmetry.space_group_name_H-M   'P 1'
#
loop_
_entity.id
_entity.type
_entity.pdbx_description
1 polymer ?
#
loop_
_entity_poly.entity_id
_entity_poly.type
_entity_poly.pdbx_seq_one_letter_code
_entity_poly.pdbx_strand_id
1 'polypeptide(L)'
;MKPAKKNGRDRAIFLLMGALLLSAPYSFAAEPDAKNKQERAAQRRMQQMQQKFEQDVAALEQEKAALKEQTEIKLAAARKELARQRRELDKLQAEHTEKGAQLASCQREAESARLAASNDLAATRQKQVETAQQLQQSEALNKRLNSEKSGLELALAEQKTEVGACQAKNANLLDLFNEMASQHEKAELKYVEPWTGLKGVEIENRFQNARDHAEAQLYRSRQ
;
A
#
# COMPACT_ATOMS: atom_id res chain seq x y z
N MET A 1 -14.41 20.80 -46.52
CA MET A 1 -13.69 21.99 -47.03
C MET A 1 -12.69 21.57 -48.10
N LYS A 2 -12.99 21.85 -49.37
CA LYS A 2 -12.02 22.06 -50.49
C LYS A 2 -11.45 23.50 -50.37
N PRO A 3 -10.48 24.01 -51.17
CA PRO A 3 -9.95 23.53 -52.47
C PRO A 3 -8.39 23.66 -52.67
N ALA A 4 -7.77 22.81 -53.49
CA ALA A 4 -7.33 23.01 -54.88
C ALA A 4 -6.03 23.78 -55.15
N LYS A 5 -5.16 23.19 -55.97
CA LYS A 5 -4.52 23.86 -57.11
C LYS A 5 -4.14 22.85 -58.20
N LYS A 6 -4.93 22.85 -59.29
CA LYS A 6 -4.60 22.33 -60.61
C LYS A 6 -4.03 23.48 -61.43
N ASN A 7 -2.99 23.25 -62.23
CA ASN A 7 -2.60 24.01 -63.43
C ASN A 7 -1.81 22.98 -64.29
N GLY A 8 -2.19 22.54 -65.49
CA GLY A 8 -3.07 23.16 -66.49
C GLY A 8 -2.26 24.02 -67.47
N ARG A 9 -1.30 23.42 -68.21
CA ARG A 9 -0.64 24.04 -69.38
C ARG A 9 -0.35 23.00 -70.46
N ASP A 10 -1.43 22.41 -70.97
CA ASP A 10 -1.48 21.94 -72.34
C ASP A 10 -2.12 23.03 -73.20
N ARG A 11 -1.69 23.10 -74.47
CA ARG A 11 -2.33 23.78 -75.62
C ARG A 11 -1.96 25.25 -75.86
N ALA A 12 -1.05 25.43 -76.82
CA ALA A 12 -0.99 26.46 -77.87
C ALA A 12 0.44 26.32 -78.43
N ILE A 13 0.76 25.97 -79.68
CA ILE A 13 0.29 26.49 -80.96
C ILE A 13 0.67 25.44 -82.02
N PHE A 14 -0.35 24.79 -82.59
CA PHE A 14 -0.30 24.12 -83.89
C PHE A 14 -1.29 24.92 -84.75
N LEU A 15 -0.83 25.66 -85.77
CA LEU A 15 -1.58 26.12 -86.95
C LEU A 15 -0.85 27.28 -87.64
N LEU A 16 -0.13 26.98 -88.74
CA LEU A 16 -0.20 27.77 -89.97
C LEU A 16 0.41 26.99 -91.14
N MET A 17 -0.45 26.20 -91.77
CA MET A 17 -0.35 25.78 -93.17
C MET A 17 -0.85 26.93 -94.06
N GLY A 18 -0.19 27.21 -95.19
CA GLY A 18 -0.74 28.17 -96.15
C GLY A 18 0.22 28.60 -97.27
N ALA A 19 0.37 27.73 -98.26
CA ALA A 19 0.62 27.98 -99.68
C ALA A 19 1.12 29.37 -100.15
N LEU A 20 2.27 29.37 -100.83
CA LEU A 20 2.45 30.21 -102.02
C LEU A 20 3.23 29.43 -103.10
N LEU A 21 2.51 29.09 -104.16
CA LEU A 21 2.98 28.47 -105.39
C LEU A 21 3.38 29.55 -106.41
N LEU A 22 4.44 29.24 -107.17
CA LEU A 22 4.78 29.69 -108.52
C LEU A 22 5.08 31.18 -108.77
N SER A 23 6.35 31.48 -109.04
CA SER A 23 6.76 31.97 -110.37
C SER A 23 8.26 31.77 -110.57
N ALA A 24 8.61 31.03 -111.62
CA ALA A 24 9.96 30.99 -112.19
C ALA A 24 10.28 32.32 -112.90
N PRO A 25 11.57 32.64 -113.12
CA PRO A 25 12.06 32.41 -114.46
C PRO A 25 13.49 31.83 -114.55
N TYR A 26 13.70 31.22 -115.71
CA TYR A 26 14.93 30.73 -116.33
C TYR A 26 16.18 31.59 -116.14
N SER A 27 17.33 30.92 -115.97
CA SER A 27 18.65 31.22 -116.58
C SER A 27 19.57 30.02 -116.28
N PHE A 28 19.85 29.13 -117.24
CA PHE A 28 21.02 29.15 -118.14
C PHE A 28 22.38 29.18 -117.42
N ALA A 29 23.26 28.26 -117.85
CA ALA A 29 24.69 28.11 -117.55
C ALA A 29 25.06 27.02 -116.53
N ALA A 30 25.40 25.86 -117.08
CA ALA A 30 26.26 24.86 -116.46
C ALA A 30 27.69 25.42 -116.40
N GLU A 31 28.16 25.77 -115.19
CA GLU A 31 29.58 25.90 -114.87
C GLU A 31 30.02 24.70 -114.02
N PRO A 32 31.14 24.03 -114.33
CA PRO A 32 31.63 22.88 -113.57
C PRO A 32 32.22 23.23 -112.20
N ASP A 33 32.28 24.52 -111.81
CA ASP A 33 32.87 24.99 -110.54
C ASP A 33 31.86 25.30 -109.42
N ALA A 34 30.56 25.29 -109.70
CA ALA A 34 29.52 25.50 -108.68
C ALA A 34 29.38 24.31 -107.70
N LYS A 35 29.58 23.07 -108.20
CA LYS A 35 29.54 21.85 -107.38
C LYS A 35 30.65 21.83 -106.33
N ASN A 36 31.85 22.30 -106.69
CA ASN A 36 33.01 22.35 -105.80
C ASN A 36 32.85 23.38 -104.66
N LYS A 37 32.19 24.52 -104.93
CA LYS A 37 31.84 25.52 -103.89
C LYS A 37 30.71 25.03 -102.98
N GLN A 38 29.73 24.32 -103.53
CA GLN A 38 28.62 23.75 -102.75
C GLN A 38 29.09 22.61 -101.83
N GLU A 39 30.00 21.76 -102.29
CA GLU A 39 30.63 20.70 -101.49
C GLU A 39 31.50 21.27 -100.36
N ARG A 40 32.31 22.32 -100.62
CA ARG A 40 33.07 23.01 -99.56
C ARG A 40 32.16 23.70 -98.55
N ALA A 41 31.03 24.28 -98.97
CA ALA A 41 30.04 24.87 -98.06
C ALA A 41 29.34 23.80 -97.21
N ALA A 42 29.01 22.64 -97.80
CA ALA A 42 28.47 21.49 -97.09
C ALA A 42 29.48 20.91 -96.08
N GLN A 43 30.75 20.81 -96.46
CA GLN A 43 31.82 20.32 -95.59
C GLN A 43 32.09 21.26 -94.39
N ARG A 44 32.04 22.58 -94.60
CA ARG A 44 32.12 23.56 -93.49
C ARG A 44 30.92 23.45 -92.55
N ARG A 45 29.70 23.25 -93.07
CA ARG A 45 28.52 22.98 -92.24
C ARG A 45 28.66 21.68 -91.45
N MET A 46 29.25 20.65 -92.05
CA MET A 46 29.50 19.37 -91.38
C MET A 46 30.55 19.50 -90.27
N GLN A 47 31.64 20.24 -90.51
CA GLN A 47 32.64 20.56 -89.48
C GLN A 47 32.06 21.41 -88.34
N GLN A 48 31.23 22.40 -88.66
CA GLN A 48 30.52 23.20 -87.64
C GLN A 48 29.52 22.35 -86.85
N MET A 49 28.84 21.41 -87.48
CA MET A 49 27.95 20.45 -86.81
C MET A 49 28.75 19.51 -85.90
N GLN A 50 29.89 18.98 -86.36
CA GLN A 50 30.77 18.14 -85.53
C GLN A 50 31.29 18.89 -84.31
N GLN A 51 31.74 20.14 -84.48
CA GLN A 51 32.18 20.97 -83.36
C GLN A 51 31.06 21.24 -82.35
N LYS A 52 29.81 21.45 -82.82
CA LYS A 52 28.65 21.58 -81.93
C LYS A 52 28.33 20.28 -81.20
N PHE A 53 28.39 19.14 -81.89
CA PHE A 53 28.21 17.83 -81.26
C PHE A 53 29.29 17.54 -80.21
N GLU A 54 30.55 17.87 -80.49
CA GLU A 54 31.65 17.73 -79.53
C GLU A 54 31.45 18.63 -78.31
N GLN A 55 30.96 19.86 -78.50
CA GLN A 55 30.61 20.78 -77.41
C GLN A 55 29.42 20.27 -76.58
N ASP A 56 28.37 19.76 -77.23
CA ASP A 56 27.19 19.21 -76.56
C ASP A 56 27.52 17.93 -75.78
N VAL A 57 28.38 17.06 -76.34
CA VAL A 57 28.87 15.87 -75.63
C VAL A 57 29.70 16.27 -74.41
N ALA A 58 30.62 17.23 -74.55
CA ALA A 58 31.40 17.74 -73.41
C ALA A 58 30.51 18.38 -72.33
N ALA A 59 29.47 19.13 -72.72
CA ALA A 59 28.50 19.71 -71.80
C ALA A 59 27.69 18.63 -71.06
N LEU A 60 27.21 17.60 -71.77
CA LEU A 60 26.48 16.48 -71.17
C LEU A 60 27.35 15.63 -70.24
N GLU A 61 28.63 15.45 -70.56
CA GLU A 61 29.57 14.76 -69.67
C GLU A 61 29.82 15.55 -68.39
N GLN A 62 29.95 16.87 -68.47
CA GLN A 62 30.05 17.76 -67.30
C GLN A 62 28.76 17.73 -66.47
N GLU A 63 27.58 17.82 -67.09
CA GLU A 63 26.31 17.73 -66.37
C GLU A 63 26.14 16.37 -65.69
N LYS A 64 26.51 15.27 -66.36
CA LYS A 64 26.48 13.93 -65.78
C LYS A 64 27.45 13.79 -64.61
N ALA A 65 28.64 14.38 -64.69
CA ALA A 65 29.59 14.42 -63.58
C ALA A 65 29.03 15.23 -62.39
N ALA A 66 28.48 16.41 -62.65
CA ALA A 66 27.87 17.27 -61.63
C ALA A 66 26.64 16.61 -60.98
N LEU A 67 25.79 15.94 -61.75
CA LEU A 67 24.64 15.17 -61.25
C LEU A 67 25.09 14.01 -60.37
N LYS A 68 26.12 13.24 -60.79
CA LYS A 68 26.68 12.16 -59.98
C LYS A 68 27.21 12.66 -58.65
N GLU A 69 27.99 13.74 -58.66
CA GLU A 69 28.52 14.36 -57.44
C GLU A 69 27.38 14.83 -56.52
N GLN A 70 26.37 15.50 -57.07
CA GLN A 70 25.21 15.93 -56.30
C GLN A 70 24.43 14.75 -55.71
N THR A 71 24.29 13.64 -56.44
CA THR A 71 23.64 12.43 -55.91
C THR A 71 24.45 11.78 -54.81
N GLU A 72 25.78 11.70 -54.93
CA GLU A 72 26.67 11.15 -53.89
C GLU A 72 26.63 12.02 -52.62
N ILE A 73 26.62 13.35 -52.76
CA ILE A 73 26.48 14.26 -51.61
C ILE A 73 25.13 14.04 -50.91
N LYS A 74 24.02 13.98 -51.67
CA LYS A 74 22.68 13.74 -51.11
C LYS A 74 22.59 12.36 -50.45
N LEU A 75 23.18 11.34 -51.05
CA LEU A 75 23.18 9.97 -50.53
C LEU A 75 24.03 9.86 -49.26
N ALA A 76 25.19 10.52 -49.22
CA ALA A 76 26.02 10.62 -48.02
C ALA A 76 25.29 11.36 -46.88
N ALA A 77 24.59 12.46 -47.18
CA ALA A 77 23.78 13.19 -46.21
C ALA A 77 22.61 12.33 -45.68
N ALA A 78 21.89 11.63 -46.58
CA ALA A 78 20.81 10.73 -46.20
C ALA A 78 21.29 9.55 -45.33
N ARG A 79 22.46 8.98 -45.64
CA ARG A 79 23.08 7.92 -44.81
C ARG A 79 23.44 8.42 -43.41
N LYS A 80 23.99 9.64 -43.30
CA LYS A 80 24.30 10.26 -42.00
C LYS A 80 23.04 10.49 -41.17
N GLU A 81 21.99 11.02 -41.79
CA GLU A 81 20.71 11.26 -41.13
C GLU A 81 20.03 9.96 -40.69
N LEU A 82 20.02 8.93 -41.54
CA LEU A 82 19.50 7.61 -41.20
C LEU A 82 20.28 6.97 -40.04
N ALA A 83 21.61 7.10 -40.03
CA ALA A 83 22.44 6.61 -38.92
C ALA A 83 22.14 7.35 -37.61
N ARG A 84 21.88 8.66 -37.68
CA ARG A 84 21.47 9.46 -36.51
C ARG A 84 20.10 9.03 -35.99
N GLN A 85 19.10 8.91 -36.87
CA GLN A 85 17.75 8.50 -36.50
C GLN A 85 17.72 7.10 -35.89
N ARG A 86 18.52 6.16 -36.41
CA ARG A 86 18.70 4.82 -35.80
C ARG A 86 19.23 4.92 -34.38
N ARG A 87 20.27 5.72 -34.14
CA ARG A 87 20.80 5.92 -32.78
C ARG A 87 19.79 6.55 -31.83
N GLU A 88 18.98 7.49 -32.31
CA GLU A 88 17.89 8.09 -31.51
C GLU A 88 16.80 7.05 -31.19
N LEU A 89 16.43 6.22 -32.17
CA LEU A 89 15.47 5.13 -31.97
C LEU A 89 15.98 4.10 -30.95
N ASP A 90 17.24 3.67 -31.08
CA ASP A 90 17.85 2.70 -30.17
C ASP A 90 17.88 3.23 -28.72
N LYS A 91 18.17 4.52 -28.54
CA LYS A 91 18.12 5.19 -27.23
C LYS A 91 16.71 5.23 -26.67
N LEU A 92 15.72 5.63 -27.46
CA LEU A 92 14.33 5.68 -27.03
C LEU A 92 13.80 4.28 -26.68
N GLN A 93 14.22 3.25 -27.43
CA GLN A 93 13.86 1.88 -27.15
C GLN A 93 14.49 1.40 -25.83
N ALA A 94 15.77 1.71 -25.58
CA ALA A 94 16.43 1.42 -24.32
C ALA A 94 15.71 2.10 -23.13
N GLU A 95 15.44 3.40 -23.23
CA GLU A 95 14.70 4.15 -22.21
C GLU A 95 13.30 3.59 -21.97
N HIS A 96 12.59 3.20 -23.03
CA HIS A 96 11.26 2.59 -22.92
C HIS A 96 11.34 1.25 -22.19
N THR A 97 12.32 0.40 -22.51
CA THR A 97 12.51 -0.87 -21.81
C THR A 97 12.88 -0.68 -20.34
N GLU A 98 13.73 0.29 -20.02
CA GLU A 98 14.13 0.61 -18.66
C GLU A 98 12.93 1.12 -17.84
N LYS A 99 12.17 2.09 -18.38
CA LYS A 99 10.95 2.60 -17.75
C LYS A 99 9.89 1.52 -17.58
N GLY A 100 9.76 0.62 -18.56
CA GLY A 100 8.87 -0.54 -18.46
C GLY A 100 9.27 -1.48 -17.31
N ALA A 101 10.56 -1.76 -17.16
CA ALA A 101 11.08 -2.56 -16.05
C ALA A 101 10.88 -1.87 -14.69
N GLN A 102 11.14 -0.56 -14.60
CA GLN A 102 10.90 0.23 -13.38
C GLN A 102 9.42 0.24 -13.00
N LEU A 103 8.52 0.43 -13.96
CA LEU A 103 7.07 0.38 -13.74
C LEU A 103 6.64 -1.00 -13.22
N ALA A 104 7.14 -2.08 -13.82
CA ALA A 104 6.84 -3.43 -13.38
C ALA A 104 7.38 -3.72 -11.96
N SER A 105 8.57 -3.21 -11.61
CA SER A 105 9.10 -3.30 -10.24
C SER A 105 8.21 -2.54 -9.25
N CYS A 106 7.87 -1.29 -9.57
CA CYS A 106 7.03 -0.45 -8.73
C CYS A 106 5.63 -1.06 -8.53
N GLN A 107 5.05 -1.66 -9.56
CA GLN A 107 3.77 -2.39 -9.44
C GLN A 107 3.88 -3.59 -8.50
N ARG A 108 4.94 -4.39 -8.61
CA ARG A 108 5.17 -5.54 -7.70
C ARG A 108 5.38 -5.09 -6.25
N GLU A 109 6.12 -4.00 -6.04
CA GLU A 109 6.33 -3.41 -4.71
C GLU A 109 5.03 -2.86 -4.13
N ALA A 110 4.21 -2.19 -4.95
CA ALA A 110 2.91 -1.69 -4.52
C ALA A 110 1.95 -2.85 -4.16
N GLU A 111 1.94 -3.92 -4.96
CA GLU A 111 1.14 -5.12 -4.67
C GLU A 111 1.60 -5.84 -3.41
N SER A 112 2.92 -6.00 -3.22
CA SER A 112 3.46 -6.64 -2.02
C SER A 112 3.18 -5.81 -0.76
N ALA A 113 3.33 -4.48 -0.82
CA ALA A 113 2.98 -3.57 0.25
C ALA A 113 1.48 -3.61 0.57
N ARG A 114 0.62 -3.67 -0.45
CA ARG A 114 -0.83 -3.80 -0.27
C ARG A 114 -1.20 -5.12 0.41
N LEU A 115 -0.58 -6.24 0.02
CA LEU A 115 -0.81 -7.54 0.63
C LEU A 115 -0.35 -7.56 2.09
N ALA A 116 0.84 -7.01 2.37
CA ALA A 116 1.35 -6.89 3.74
C ALA A 116 0.40 -6.05 4.62
N ALA A 117 -0.01 -4.88 4.15
CA ALA A 117 -0.95 -4.02 4.87
C ALA A 117 -2.32 -4.70 5.10
N SER A 118 -2.80 -5.47 4.12
CA SER A 118 -4.04 -6.24 4.27
C SER A 118 -3.92 -7.32 5.35
N ASN A 119 -2.78 -8.03 5.41
CA ASN A 119 -2.53 -9.06 6.40
C ASN A 119 -2.40 -8.46 7.81
N ASP A 120 -1.68 -7.35 7.95
CA ASP A 120 -1.53 -6.66 9.24
C ASP A 120 -2.86 -6.13 9.78
N LEU A 121 -3.71 -5.62 8.88
CA LEU A 121 -5.05 -5.16 9.22
C LEU A 121 -5.95 -6.33 9.65
N ALA A 122 -5.87 -7.48 8.97
CA ALA A 122 -6.60 -8.68 9.38
C ALA A 122 -6.13 -9.18 10.76
N ALA A 123 -4.82 -9.26 10.99
CA ALA A 123 -4.23 -9.67 12.27
C ALA A 123 -4.62 -8.70 13.41
N THR A 124 -4.64 -7.40 13.13
CA THR A 124 -5.05 -6.39 14.12
C THR A 124 -6.53 -6.50 14.46
N ARG A 125 -7.40 -6.72 13.47
CA ARG A 125 -8.83 -6.98 13.72
C ARG A 125 -9.04 -8.23 14.56
N GLN A 126 -8.31 -9.30 14.27
CA GLN A 126 -8.37 -10.51 15.09
C GLN A 126 -7.96 -10.24 16.54
N LYS A 127 -6.82 -9.56 16.76
CA LYS A 127 -6.37 -9.17 18.11
C LYS A 127 -7.37 -8.28 18.83
N GLN A 128 -8.04 -7.37 18.13
CA GLN A 128 -9.09 -6.54 18.72
C GLN A 128 -10.28 -7.37 19.20
N VAL A 129 -10.73 -8.35 18.40
CA VAL A 129 -11.81 -9.26 18.79
C VAL A 129 -11.41 -10.11 20.00
N GLU A 130 -10.20 -10.69 19.99
CA GLU A 130 -9.68 -11.47 21.12
C GLU A 130 -9.58 -10.62 22.39
N THR A 131 -9.06 -9.40 22.29
CA THR A 131 -8.96 -8.45 23.42
C THR A 131 -10.34 -8.06 23.95
N ALA A 132 -11.31 -7.82 23.07
CA ALA A 132 -12.67 -7.50 23.47
C ALA A 132 -13.34 -8.67 24.21
N GLN A 133 -13.12 -9.91 23.76
CA GLN A 133 -13.61 -11.10 24.46
C GLN A 133 -12.96 -11.28 25.83
N GLN A 134 -11.64 -11.09 25.93
CA GLN A 134 -10.92 -11.15 27.21
C GLN A 134 -11.41 -10.07 28.18
N LEU A 135 -11.67 -8.85 27.70
CA LEU A 135 -12.22 -7.78 28.51
C LEU A 135 -13.61 -8.14 29.05
N GLN A 136 -14.50 -8.65 28.20
CA GLN A 136 -15.83 -9.10 28.63
C GLN A 136 -15.77 -10.22 29.67
N GLN A 137 -14.87 -11.20 29.50
CA GLN A 137 -14.66 -12.26 30.47
C GLN A 137 -14.13 -11.71 31.80
N SER A 138 -13.16 -10.78 31.75
CA SER A 138 -12.61 -10.13 32.94
C SER A 138 -13.67 -9.33 33.70
N GLU A 139 -14.53 -8.58 32.99
CA GLU A 139 -15.63 -7.85 33.59
C GLU A 139 -16.65 -8.78 34.25
N ALA A 140 -16.98 -9.90 33.60
CA ALA A 140 -17.90 -10.90 34.16
C ALA A 140 -17.31 -11.55 35.43
N LEU A 141 -16.02 -11.88 35.42
CA LEU A 141 -15.31 -12.41 36.59
C LEU A 141 -15.27 -11.39 37.73
N ASN A 142 -14.95 -10.13 37.45
CA ASN A 142 -14.95 -9.06 38.45
C ASN A 142 -16.34 -8.85 39.07
N LYS A 143 -17.41 -8.91 38.28
CA LYS A 143 -18.78 -8.83 38.80
C LYS A 143 -19.10 -9.99 39.74
N ARG A 144 -18.70 -11.22 39.39
CA ARG A 144 -18.87 -12.40 40.25
C ARG A 144 -18.10 -12.25 41.56
N LEU A 145 -16.81 -11.91 41.48
CA LEU A 145 -15.97 -11.72 42.67
C LEU A 145 -16.51 -10.62 43.59
N ASN A 146 -17.01 -9.51 43.04
CA ASN A 146 -17.64 -8.47 43.85
C ASN A 146 -18.92 -8.95 44.53
N SER A 147 -19.74 -9.76 43.85
CA SER A 147 -20.94 -10.34 44.46
C SER A 147 -20.62 -11.34 45.58
N GLU A 148 -19.61 -12.19 45.36
CA GLU A 148 -19.12 -13.14 46.37
C GLU A 148 -18.55 -12.42 47.59
N LYS A 149 -17.74 -11.38 47.35
CA LYS A 149 -17.19 -10.53 48.42
C LYS A 149 -18.31 -9.90 49.24
N SER A 150 -19.32 -9.32 48.60
CA SER A 150 -20.46 -8.73 49.31
C SER A 150 -21.24 -9.76 50.13
N GLY A 151 -21.42 -10.98 49.60
CA GLY A 151 -22.04 -12.08 50.34
C GLY A 151 -21.23 -12.51 51.56
N LEU A 152 -19.91 -12.62 51.43
CA LEU A 152 -19.01 -12.95 52.53
C LEU A 152 -18.96 -11.85 53.60
N GLU A 153 -18.99 -10.59 53.20
CA GLU A 153 -19.07 -9.45 54.14
C GLU A 153 -20.37 -9.48 54.96
N LEU A 154 -21.49 -9.83 54.31
CA LEU A 154 -22.78 -9.96 54.99
C LEU A 154 -22.80 -11.15 55.96
N ALA A 155 -22.32 -12.32 55.53
CA ALA A 155 -22.21 -13.50 56.38
C ALA A 155 -21.28 -13.26 57.59
N LEU A 156 -20.17 -12.53 57.38
CA LEU A 156 -19.27 -12.14 58.47
C LEU A 156 -19.95 -11.19 59.46
N ALA A 157 -20.76 -10.25 58.98
CA ALA A 157 -21.53 -9.35 59.85
C ALA A 157 -22.55 -10.13 60.69
N GLU A 158 -23.30 -11.05 60.07
CA GLU A 158 -24.24 -11.93 60.77
C GLU A 158 -23.54 -12.77 61.84
N GLN A 159 -22.43 -13.44 61.48
CA GLN A 159 -21.65 -14.23 62.45
C GLN A 159 -21.17 -13.38 63.64
N LYS A 160 -20.70 -12.14 63.40
CA LYS A 160 -20.30 -11.24 64.48
C LYS A 160 -21.47 -10.91 65.41
N THR A 161 -22.67 -10.69 64.87
CA THR A 161 -23.86 -10.44 65.70
C THR A 161 -24.25 -11.67 66.51
N GLU A 162 -24.19 -12.86 65.94
CA GLU A 162 -24.52 -14.11 66.63
C GLU A 162 -23.53 -14.41 67.75
N VAL A 163 -22.22 -14.25 67.48
CA VAL A 163 -21.17 -14.40 68.50
C VAL A 163 -21.37 -13.40 69.64
N GLY A 164 -21.68 -12.14 69.34
CA GLY A 164 -21.97 -11.12 70.35
C GLY A 164 -23.18 -11.48 71.22
N ALA A 165 -24.26 -11.99 70.61
CA ALA A 165 -25.44 -12.46 71.34
C ALA A 165 -25.14 -13.67 72.24
N CYS A 166 -24.33 -14.63 71.75
CA CYS A 166 -23.88 -15.77 72.55
C CYS A 166 -22.99 -15.33 73.72
N GLN A 167 -22.07 -14.40 73.50
CA GLN A 167 -21.23 -13.83 74.56
C GLN A 167 -22.09 -13.14 75.64
N ALA A 168 -23.09 -12.36 75.25
CA ALA A 168 -24.01 -11.72 76.20
C ALA A 168 -24.84 -12.72 77.00
N LYS A 169 -25.37 -13.78 76.36
CA LYS A 169 -26.09 -14.86 77.05
C LYS A 169 -25.19 -15.60 78.04
N ASN A 170 -23.94 -15.89 77.64
CA ASN A 170 -22.97 -16.53 78.52
C ASN A 170 -22.63 -15.66 79.73
N ALA A 171 -22.47 -14.35 79.56
CA ALA A 171 -22.27 -13.42 80.67
C ALA A 171 -23.46 -13.46 81.65
N ASN A 172 -24.70 -13.38 81.15
CA ASN A 172 -25.90 -13.45 81.98
C ASN A 172 -26.02 -14.78 82.74
N LEU A 173 -25.64 -15.91 82.11
CA LEU A 173 -25.64 -17.22 82.78
C LEU A 173 -24.61 -17.29 83.91
N LEU A 174 -23.43 -16.69 83.73
CA LEU A 174 -22.42 -16.62 84.78
C LEU A 174 -22.88 -15.73 85.94
N ASP A 175 -23.49 -14.59 85.65
CA ASP A 175 -24.05 -13.70 86.67
C ASP A 175 -25.14 -14.42 87.48
N LEU A 176 -26.07 -15.12 86.82
CA LEU A 176 -27.09 -15.92 87.48
C LEU A 176 -26.48 -17.06 88.32
N PHE A 177 -25.45 -17.74 87.79
CA PHE A 177 -24.75 -18.79 88.53
C PHE A 177 -24.11 -18.24 89.81
N ASN A 178 -23.42 -17.10 89.71
CA ASN A 178 -22.82 -16.41 90.85
C ASN A 178 -23.88 -15.95 91.87
N GLU A 179 -25.03 -15.46 91.39
CA GLU A 179 -26.13 -15.07 92.26
C GLU A 179 -26.69 -16.28 93.02
N MET A 180 -27.02 -17.37 92.33
CA MET A 180 -27.50 -18.61 92.95
C MET A 180 -26.47 -19.17 93.94
N ALA A 181 -25.18 -19.15 93.60
CA ALA A 181 -24.11 -19.56 94.49
C ALA A 181 -24.11 -18.75 95.79
N SER A 182 -24.18 -17.42 95.68
CA SER A 182 -24.20 -16.53 96.84
C SER A 182 -25.45 -16.71 97.72
N GLN A 183 -26.60 -17.04 97.11
CA GLN A 183 -27.85 -17.30 97.83
C GLN A 183 -27.77 -18.65 98.57
N HIS A 184 -27.23 -19.68 97.92
CA HIS A 184 -27.01 -20.99 98.53
C HIS A 184 -26.01 -20.93 99.68
N GLU A 185 -24.89 -20.23 99.52
CA GLU A 185 -23.91 -20.03 100.59
C GLU A 185 -24.56 -19.40 101.83
N LYS A 186 -25.36 -18.34 101.65
CA LYS A 186 -26.12 -17.68 102.73
C LYS A 186 -27.23 -18.55 103.34
N ALA A 187 -27.88 -19.39 102.55
CA ALA A 187 -28.97 -20.25 102.99
C ALA A 187 -28.47 -21.50 103.72
N GLU A 188 -27.42 -22.15 103.22
CA GLU A 188 -26.81 -23.32 103.84
C GLU A 188 -26.07 -22.95 105.13
N LEU A 189 -25.46 -21.75 105.22
CA LEU A 189 -24.93 -21.20 106.48
C LEU A 189 -25.95 -21.16 107.63
N LYS A 190 -27.26 -21.08 107.33
CA LYS A 190 -28.33 -21.16 108.35
C LYS A 190 -28.64 -22.59 108.82
N TYR A 191 -28.21 -23.62 108.10
CA TYR A 191 -28.47 -25.03 108.38
C TYR A 191 -27.19 -25.85 108.64
N VAL A 192 -26.02 -25.23 108.73
CA VAL A 192 -24.77 -25.92 109.07
C VAL A 192 -24.81 -26.37 110.53
N GLU A 193 -24.60 -27.66 110.75
CA GLU A 193 -24.44 -28.25 112.08
C GLU A 193 -23.23 -27.61 112.78
N PRO A 194 -23.41 -26.92 113.93
CA PRO A 194 -22.38 -26.06 114.51
C PRO A 194 -21.15 -26.80 115.07
N TRP A 195 -21.14 -28.13 115.07
CA TRP A 195 -20.16 -28.92 115.80
C TRP A 195 -19.01 -29.53 114.96
N THR A 196 -19.17 -29.72 113.64
CA THR A 196 -18.14 -30.41 112.84
C THR A 196 -17.56 -29.59 111.69
N GLY A 197 -18.28 -28.59 111.15
CA GLY A 197 -17.81 -27.71 110.07
C GLY A 197 -17.53 -28.39 108.70
N LEU A 198 -17.51 -29.72 108.64
CA LEU A 198 -17.19 -30.53 107.47
C LEU A 198 -18.12 -30.27 106.27
N LYS A 199 -19.42 -30.08 106.52
CA LYS A 199 -20.39 -29.77 105.45
C LYS A 199 -20.11 -28.42 104.79
N GLY A 200 -19.71 -27.40 105.56
CA GLY A 200 -19.38 -26.08 105.01
C GLY A 200 -18.20 -26.16 104.03
N VAL A 201 -17.17 -26.92 104.38
CA VAL A 201 -16.01 -27.14 103.50
C VAL A 201 -16.39 -27.92 102.24
N GLU A 202 -17.27 -28.93 102.35
CA GLU A 202 -17.70 -29.70 101.18
C GLU A 202 -18.51 -28.85 100.18
N ILE A 203 -19.36 -27.95 100.70
CA ILE A 203 -20.14 -27.01 99.89
C ILE A 203 -19.20 -25.99 99.20
N GLU A 204 -18.28 -25.39 99.94
CA GLU A 204 -17.27 -24.47 99.39
C GLU A 204 -16.48 -25.13 98.26
N ASN A 205 -16.02 -26.36 98.47
CA ASN A 205 -15.27 -27.12 97.46
C ASN A 205 -16.10 -27.41 96.20
N ARG A 206 -17.40 -27.66 96.32
CA ARG A 206 -18.29 -27.86 95.16
C ARG A 206 -18.48 -26.56 94.38
N PHE A 207 -18.66 -25.43 95.06
CA PHE A 207 -18.78 -24.13 94.39
C PHE A 207 -17.49 -23.71 93.71
N GLN A 208 -16.35 -23.90 94.39
CA GLN A 208 -15.05 -23.57 93.85
C GLN A 208 -14.72 -24.41 92.61
N ASN A 209 -14.98 -25.72 92.64
CA ASN A 209 -14.83 -26.58 91.47
C ASN A 209 -15.74 -26.16 90.31
N ALA A 210 -17.00 -25.79 90.58
CA ALA A 210 -17.89 -25.33 89.52
C ALA A 210 -17.44 -23.99 88.90
N ARG A 211 -16.92 -23.08 89.72
CA ARG A 211 -16.38 -21.79 89.27
C ARG A 211 -15.11 -21.97 88.43
N ASP A 212 -14.19 -22.81 88.89
CA ASP A 212 -12.95 -23.12 88.17
C ASP A 212 -13.25 -23.80 86.82
N HIS A 213 -14.28 -24.65 86.77
CA HIS A 213 -14.70 -25.28 85.52
C HIS A 213 -15.28 -24.27 84.52
N ALA A 214 -16.08 -23.32 85.00
CA ALA A 214 -16.63 -22.24 84.18
C ALA A 214 -15.53 -21.32 83.63
N GLU A 215 -14.57 -20.93 84.48
CA GLU A 215 -13.42 -20.11 84.05
C GLU A 215 -12.52 -20.84 83.04
N ALA A 216 -12.26 -22.12 83.23
CA ALA A 216 -11.46 -22.92 82.30
C ALA A 216 -12.11 -23.03 80.91
N GLN A 217 -13.45 -23.16 80.84
CA GLN A 217 -14.18 -23.17 79.57
C GLN A 217 -14.11 -21.80 78.85
N LEU A 218 -14.23 -20.71 79.60
CA LEU A 218 -14.08 -19.36 79.05
C LEU A 218 -12.66 -19.12 78.51
N TYR A 219 -11.63 -19.58 79.21
CA TYR A 219 -10.25 -19.40 78.79
C TYR A 219 -9.94 -20.15 77.47
N ARG A 220 -10.46 -21.38 77.31
CA ARG A 220 -10.33 -22.14 76.05
C ARG A 220 -11.07 -21.51 74.89
N SER A 221 -12.20 -20.84 75.13
CA SER A 221 -12.97 -20.17 74.07
C SER A 221 -12.32 -18.87 73.54
N ARG A 222 -11.29 -18.36 74.22
CA ARG A 222 -10.55 -17.15 73.84
C ARG A 222 -9.22 -17.42 73.12
N GLN A 223 -8.78 -18.68 73.03
CA GLN A 223 -7.64 -19.11 72.20
C GLN A 223 -8.12 -19.55 70.82
#